data_AF-A0A822C3P2-F1
#
_entry.id   AF-A0A822C3P2-F1
#
_cell.length_a   1.000
_cell.length_b   1.000
_cell.length_c   1.000
_cell.angle_alpha   90.00
_cell.angle_beta   90.00
_cell.angle_gamma   90.00
#
_symmetry.space_group_name_H-M   'P 1'
#
loop_
_entity.id
_entity.type
_entity.pdbx_description
1 polymer ?
#
loop_
_entity_poly.entity_id
_entity_poly.type
_entity_poly.pdbx_seq_one_letter_code
_entity_poly.pdbx_strand_id
1 'polypeptide(L)'
;MTHDGMSSLQIAKQLRKVVSERTVRRWQHMYRSTDKIDLKTPAGRPRIIRTKSLIRKVTNRFIYKGRQSARKLANSLGISKGTIGRIIHEDLHLHAYRVIIEPNLNDDHKQRRVSFTYW
;
A
#
# COMPACT_ATOMS: atom_id res chain seq x y z
N MET A 1 -37.00 2.40 -30.62
CA MET A 1 -36.49 3.75 -30.31
C MET A 1 -35.14 3.89 -30.99
N THR A 2 -35.13 4.52 -32.15
CA THR A 2 -33.96 4.71 -33.02
C THR A 2 -33.06 5.77 -32.40
N HIS A 3 -31.86 5.37 -31.97
CA HIS A 3 -30.86 6.34 -31.51
C HIS A 3 -30.31 7.08 -32.73
N ASP A 4 -30.66 8.35 -32.90
CA ASP A 4 -30.13 9.28 -33.91
C ASP A 4 -28.70 9.72 -33.57
N GLY A 5 -27.81 8.74 -33.41
CA GLY A 5 -26.39 8.95 -33.12
C GLY A 5 -25.50 8.37 -34.21
N MET A 6 -24.29 8.89 -34.32
CA MET A 6 -23.28 8.35 -35.24
C MET A 6 -22.95 6.89 -34.93
N SER A 7 -22.82 6.09 -35.98
CA SER A 7 -22.36 4.71 -35.89
C SER A 7 -20.92 4.64 -35.33
N SER A 8 -20.57 3.56 -34.63
CA SER A 8 -19.22 3.34 -34.08
C SER A 8 -18.13 3.50 -35.16
N LEU A 9 -18.43 3.06 -36.40
CA LEU A 9 -17.56 3.21 -37.56
C LEU A 9 -17.40 4.67 -37.99
N GLN A 10 -18.48 5.45 -37.97
CA GLN A 10 -18.45 6.88 -38.31
C GLN A 10 -17.64 7.66 -37.29
N ILE A 11 -17.83 7.37 -36.00
CA ILE A 11 -17.04 7.96 -34.91
C ILE A 11 -15.55 7.61 -35.08
N ALA A 12 -15.21 6.35 -35.35
CA ALA A 12 -13.81 5.96 -35.58
C ALA A 12 -13.19 6.65 -36.81
N LYS A 13 -13.95 6.84 -37.89
CA LYS A 13 -13.53 7.60 -39.07
C LYS A 13 -13.33 9.09 -38.75
N GLN A 14 -14.23 9.70 -38.00
CA GLN A 14 -14.13 11.11 -37.58
C GLN A 14 -12.94 11.34 -36.65
N LEU A 15 -12.63 10.35 -35.81
CA LEU A 15 -11.39 10.29 -35.02
C LEU A 15 -10.15 9.90 -35.87
N ARG A 16 -10.22 9.98 -37.21
CA ARG A 16 -9.13 9.71 -38.14
C ARG A 16 -8.42 8.37 -37.91
N LYS A 17 -9.16 7.33 -37.49
CA LYS A 17 -8.64 6.00 -37.12
C LYS A 17 -7.59 6.01 -36.00
N VAL A 18 -7.53 7.05 -35.16
CA VAL A 18 -6.69 7.07 -33.94
C VAL A 18 -7.09 5.94 -32.98
N VAL A 19 -8.37 5.58 -32.98
CA VAL A 19 -8.93 4.47 -32.22
C VAL A 19 -9.67 3.52 -33.15
N SER A 20 -9.59 2.22 -32.86
CA SER A 20 -10.29 1.19 -33.62
C SER A 20 -11.81 1.26 -33.41
N GLU A 21 -12.59 0.87 -34.42
CA GLU A 21 -14.06 0.78 -34.31
C GLU A 21 -14.49 -0.15 -33.16
N ARG A 22 -13.74 -1.24 -32.93
CA ARG A 22 -13.94 -2.14 -31.79
C ARG A 22 -13.80 -1.44 -30.43
N THR A 23 -12.84 -0.52 -30.31
CA THR A 23 -12.63 0.28 -29.09
C THR A 23 -13.81 1.22 -28.87
N VAL A 24 -14.25 1.92 -29.92
CA VAL A 24 -15.41 2.83 -29.86
C VAL A 24 -16.68 2.07 -29.48
N ARG A 25 -16.92 0.90 -30.08
CA ARG A 25 -18.06 0.05 -29.77
C ARG A 25 -18.04 -0.41 -28.31
N ARG A 26 -16.88 -0.80 -27.79
CA ARG A 26 -16.68 -1.16 -26.37
C ARG A 26 -17.01 0.03 -25.46
N TRP A 27 -16.54 1.23 -25.79
CA TRP A 27 -16.82 2.44 -25.00
C TRP A 27 -18.29 2.83 -25.00
N GLN A 28 -18.95 2.79 -26.16
CA GLN A 28 -20.39 3.03 -26.26
C GLN A 28 -21.19 2.03 -25.42
N HIS A 29 -20.81 0.75 -25.44
CA HIS A 29 -21.47 -0.26 -24.61
C HIS A 29 -21.28 0.01 -23.11
N MET A 30 -20.05 0.30 -22.66
CA MET A 30 -19.76 0.64 -21.26
C MET A 30 -20.50 1.90 -20.81
N TYR A 31 -20.55 2.93 -21.66
CA TYR A 31 -21.26 4.17 -21.36
C TYR A 31 -22.77 3.92 -21.25
N ARG A 32 -23.37 3.16 -22.18
CA ARG A 32 -24.81 2.84 -22.10
C ARG A 32 -25.18 1.99 -20.90
N SER A 33 -24.27 1.18 -20.36
CA SER A 33 -24.55 0.32 -19.20
C SER A 33 -24.29 0.99 -17.85
N THR A 34 -23.30 1.89 -17.78
CA THR A 34 -22.75 2.41 -16.51
C THR A 34 -22.67 3.94 -16.47
N ASP A 35 -23.09 4.64 -17.53
CA ASP A 35 -22.93 6.09 -17.76
C ASP A 35 -21.49 6.61 -17.64
N LYS A 36 -20.50 5.71 -17.66
CA LYS A 36 -19.08 6.02 -17.50
C LYS A 36 -18.22 5.08 -18.34
N ILE A 37 -17.12 5.62 -18.87
CA ILE A 37 -16.09 4.84 -19.56
C ILE A 37 -15.00 4.49 -18.55
N ASP A 38 -15.06 3.27 -18.02
CA ASP A 38 -14.11 2.80 -17.00
C ASP A 38 -12.94 2.04 -17.65
N LEU A 39 -11.78 2.70 -17.73
CA LEU A 39 -10.55 2.15 -18.29
C LEU A 39 -9.61 1.64 -17.20
N LYS A 40 -10.15 0.92 -16.20
CA LYS A 40 -9.32 0.40 -15.09
C LYS A 40 -8.09 -0.33 -15.63
N THR A 41 -6.95 0.01 -15.05
CA THR A 41 -5.73 -0.78 -15.21
C THR A 41 -6.02 -2.20 -14.73
N PRO A 42 -5.55 -3.24 -15.45
CA PRO A 42 -5.64 -4.61 -14.98
C PRO A 42 -5.08 -4.72 -13.55
N ALA A 43 -5.67 -5.60 -12.72
CA ALA A 43 -5.30 -5.76 -11.31
C ALA A 43 -3.83 -6.16 -11.05
N GLY A 44 -3.06 -6.42 -12.12
CA GLY A 44 -1.66 -6.81 -12.04
C GLY A 44 -1.47 -8.24 -11.50
N ARG A 45 -0.21 -8.60 -11.23
CA ARG A 45 0.13 -9.91 -10.69
C ARG A 45 -0.31 -10.02 -9.21
N PRO A 46 -1.01 -11.09 -8.80
CA PRO A 46 -1.38 -11.27 -7.40
C PRO A 46 -0.16 -11.40 -6.49
N ARG A 47 -0.23 -10.82 -5.29
CA ARG A 47 0.85 -10.86 -4.29
C ARG A 47 0.85 -12.21 -3.58
N ILE A 48 1.76 -13.10 -3.95
CA ILE A 48 1.84 -14.47 -3.40
C ILE A 48 2.40 -14.48 -1.96
N ILE A 49 3.48 -13.75 -1.72
CA ILE A 49 4.20 -13.81 -0.43
C ILE A 49 3.59 -12.85 0.60
N ARG A 50 3.19 -11.64 0.17
CA ARG A 50 2.75 -10.55 1.04
C ARG A 50 1.27 -10.67 1.43
N THR A 51 0.92 -11.79 2.06
CA THR A 51 -0.45 -12.07 2.52
C THR A 51 -0.78 -11.33 3.82
N LYS A 52 -2.07 -11.10 4.09
CA LYS A 52 -2.54 -10.51 5.35
C LYS A 52 -2.09 -11.30 6.58
N SER A 53 -2.03 -12.63 6.47
CA SER A 53 -1.53 -13.52 7.52
C SER A 53 -0.07 -13.24 7.84
N LEU A 54 0.77 -13.09 6.82
CA LEU A 54 2.17 -12.76 7.01
C LEU A 54 2.38 -11.39 7.65
N ILE A 55 1.63 -10.38 7.19
CA ILE A 55 1.69 -9.03 7.75
C ILE A 55 1.39 -9.08 9.25
N ARG A 56 0.32 -9.77 9.66
CA ARG A 56 -0.01 -9.97 11.09
C ARG A 56 1.11 -10.66 11.88
N LYS A 57 1.75 -11.68 11.31
CA LYS A 57 2.91 -12.34 11.96
C LYS A 57 4.06 -11.37 12.20
N VAL A 58 4.35 -10.51 11.22
CA VAL A 58 5.38 -9.48 11.34
C VAL A 58 5.00 -8.45 12.40
N THR A 59 3.75 -7.96 12.40
CA THR A 59 3.22 -7.02 13.40
C THR A 59 3.35 -7.57 14.81
N ASN A 60 2.86 -8.79 15.05
CA ASN A 60 2.89 -9.43 16.36
C ASN A 60 4.32 -9.54 16.89
N ARG A 61 5.28 -9.83 16.01
CA ARG A 61 6.67 -9.96 16.42
C ARG A 61 7.27 -8.64 16.91
N PHE A 62 6.90 -7.50 16.31
CA PHE A 62 7.30 -6.19 16.83
C PHE A 62 6.67 -5.88 18.19
N ILE A 63 5.43 -6.32 18.42
CA ILE A 63 4.73 -6.14 19.71
C ILE A 63 5.41 -6.97 20.81
N TYR A 64 5.64 -8.28 20.57
CA TYR A 64 6.11 -9.18 21.62
C TYR A 64 7.63 -9.20 21.82
N LYS A 65 8.42 -9.13 20.74
CA LYS A 65 9.90 -9.19 20.81
C LYS A 65 10.55 -7.80 20.80
N GLY A 66 9.77 -6.75 20.58
CA GLY A 66 10.26 -5.39 20.48
C GLY A 66 11.08 -5.13 19.20
N ARG A 67 12.08 -4.25 19.31
CA ARG A 67 12.89 -3.79 18.18
C ARG A 67 13.74 -4.92 17.59
N GLN A 68 13.55 -5.22 16.30
CA GLN A 68 14.35 -6.18 15.54
C GLN A 68 14.79 -5.61 14.20
N SER A 69 15.98 -5.99 13.73
CA SER A 69 16.41 -5.65 12.37
C SER A 69 15.65 -6.47 11.34
N ALA A 70 15.40 -5.88 10.16
CA ALA A 70 14.74 -6.57 9.05
C ALA A 70 15.46 -7.89 8.65
N ARG A 71 16.80 -7.95 8.81
CA ARG A 71 17.59 -9.16 8.55
C ARG A 71 17.33 -10.27 9.57
N LYS A 72 17.32 -9.95 10.88
CA LYS A 72 16.99 -10.93 11.92
C LYS A 72 15.56 -11.46 11.75
N LEU A 73 14.64 -10.55 11.46
CA LEU A 73 13.24 -10.85 11.20
C LEU A 73 13.07 -11.78 9.99
N ALA A 74 13.73 -11.46 8.88
CA ALA A 74 13.77 -12.28 7.66
C ALA A 74 14.25 -13.72 7.94
N ASN A 75 15.42 -13.87 8.57
CA ASN A 75 15.99 -15.19 8.88
C ASN A 75 15.05 -16.02 9.76
N SER A 76 14.45 -15.38 10.75
CA SER A 76 13.57 -16.06 11.69
C SER A 76 12.19 -16.44 11.16
N LEU A 77 11.75 -15.82 10.05
CA LEU A 77 10.49 -16.13 9.38
C LEU A 77 10.69 -16.95 8.09
N GLY A 78 11.94 -17.15 7.65
CA GLY A 78 12.27 -17.84 6.40
C GLY A 78 11.89 -17.04 5.16
N ILE A 79 11.97 -15.70 5.21
CA ILE A 79 11.48 -14.80 4.16
C ILE A 79 12.60 -13.89 3.69
N SER A 80 12.58 -13.46 2.42
CA SER A 80 13.57 -12.53 1.93
C SER A 80 13.52 -11.18 2.66
N LYS A 81 14.71 -10.63 2.96
CA LYS A 81 14.87 -9.30 3.57
C LYS A 81 14.08 -8.22 2.82
N GLY A 82 14.08 -8.27 1.48
CA GLY A 82 13.36 -7.30 0.65
C GLY A 82 11.85 -7.32 0.88
N THR A 83 11.25 -8.51 1.05
CA THR A 83 9.82 -8.61 1.34
C THR A 83 9.49 -8.07 2.72
N ILE A 84 10.32 -8.38 3.73
CA ILE A 84 10.18 -7.82 5.07
C ILE A 84 10.30 -6.29 5.04
N GLY A 85 11.26 -5.74 4.29
CA GLY A 85 11.42 -4.30 4.12
C GLY A 85 10.17 -3.64 3.52
N ARG A 86 9.59 -4.23 2.46
CA ARG A 86 8.32 -3.74 1.89
C ARG A 86 7.17 -3.82 2.89
N ILE A 87 7.07 -4.89 3.68
CA ILE A 87 6.03 -4.99 4.73
C ILE A 87 6.20 -3.87 5.76
N ILE A 88 7.43 -3.62 6.21
CA ILE A 88 7.71 -2.57 7.20
C ILE A 88 7.33 -1.18 6.65
N HIS A 89 7.74 -0.85 5.43
CA HIS A 89 7.55 0.50 4.88
C HIS A 89 6.19 0.72 4.21
N GLU A 90 5.70 -0.24 3.41
CA GLU A 90 4.47 -0.07 2.62
C GLU A 90 3.21 -0.54 3.35
N ASP A 91 3.28 -1.59 4.18
CA ASP A 91 2.08 -2.13 4.86
C ASP A 91 1.92 -1.60 6.29
N LEU A 92 3.01 -1.53 7.04
CA LEU A 92 3.00 -1.10 8.43
C LEU A 92 3.30 0.39 8.59
N HIS A 93 3.74 1.06 7.52
CA HIS A 93 4.13 2.47 7.51
C HIS A 93 5.10 2.82 8.65
N LEU A 94 5.99 1.89 9.00
CA LEU A 94 6.98 2.08 10.05
C LEU A 94 8.21 2.77 9.49
N HIS A 95 8.65 3.80 10.23
CA HIS A 95 9.80 4.62 9.89
C HIS A 95 10.92 4.34 10.89
N ALA A 96 12.15 4.34 10.40
CA ALA A 96 13.32 4.21 11.27
C ALA A 96 13.54 5.53 12.00
N TYR A 97 13.01 5.64 13.22
CA TYR A 97 13.27 6.79 14.08
C TYR A 97 14.68 6.73 14.67
N ARG A 98 15.28 7.90 14.85
CA ARG A 98 16.55 8.05 15.55
C ARG A 98 16.38 7.62 17.01
N VAL A 99 17.29 6.78 17.48
CA VAL A 99 17.38 6.44 18.90
C VAL A 99 18.03 7.61 19.64
N ILE A 100 17.32 8.19 20.61
CA ILE A 100 17.87 9.15 21.55
C ILE A 100 18.51 8.34 22.68
N ILE A 101 19.79 8.61 22.95
CA ILE A 101 20.51 7.99 24.06
C ILE A 101 20.37 8.95 25.24
N GLU A 102 19.82 8.47 26.33
CA GLU A 102 19.59 9.24 27.55
C GLU A 102 20.46 8.68 28.69
N PRO A 103 20.85 9.52 29.67
CA PRO A 103 21.53 9.06 30.87
C PRO A 103 20.67 8.06 31.64
N ASN A 104 21.30 7.00 32.14
CA ASN A 104 20.60 6.02 32.96
C ASN A 104 20.28 6.62 34.34
N LEU A 105 18.99 6.74 34.67
CA LEU A 105 18.54 7.30 35.93
C LEU A 105 18.21 6.21 36.94
N ASN A 106 18.81 6.30 38.13
CA ASN A 106 18.42 5.50 39.27
C ASN A 106 17.12 6.07 39.91
N ASP A 107 16.45 5.29 40.74
CA ASP A 107 15.16 5.66 41.32
C ASP A 107 15.26 6.89 42.25
N ASP A 108 16.36 7.02 43.00
CA ASP A 108 16.64 8.23 43.78
C ASP A 108 16.79 9.48 42.88
N HIS A 109 17.45 9.37 41.72
CA HIS A 109 17.55 10.47 40.76
C HIS A 109 16.17 10.89 40.23
N LYS A 110 15.26 9.92 40.02
CA LYS A 110 13.90 10.21 39.56
C LYS A 110 13.10 10.94 40.64
N GLN A 111 13.16 10.47 41.89
CA GLN A 111 12.45 11.10 43.01
C GLN A 111 12.89 12.54 43.24
N ARG A 112 14.20 12.81 43.22
CA ARG A 112 14.73 14.18 43.38
C ARG A 112 14.31 15.11 42.24
N ARG A 113 14.34 14.61 40.99
CA ARG A 113 13.89 15.39 39.83
C ARG A 113 12.41 15.74 39.91
N VAL A 114 11.57 14.80 40.35
CA VAL A 114 10.15 15.06 40.57
C VAL A 114 9.95 16.07 41.71
N SER A 115 10.65 15.90 42.84
CA SER A 115 10.58 16.85 43.97
C SER A 115 10.99 18.27 43.57
N PHE A 116 12.01 18.43 42.71
CA PHE A 116 12.45 19.73 42.21
C PHE A 116 11.36 20.45 41.39
N THR A 117 10.46 19.72 40.72
CA THR A 117 9.38 20.35 39.93
C THR A 117 8.25 20.92 40.79
N TYR A 118 8.18 20.55 42.07
CA TYR A 118 7.18 21.03 43.01
C TYR A 118 7.69 22.15 43.93
N TRP A 119 8.92 22.61 43.70
CA TRP A 119 9.51 23.82 44.30
C TRP A 119 9.29 25.01 43.37
#